data_AF-A0A3M7NCI3-F1
#
_entry.id   AF-A0A3M7NCI3-F1
#
_cell.length_a   1.000
_cell.length_b   1.000
_cell.length_c   1.000
_cell.angle_alpha   90.00
_cell.angle_beta   90.00
_cell.angle_gamma   90.00
#
_symmetry.space_group_name_H-M   'P 1'
#
loop_
_entity.id
_entity.type
_entity.pdbx_description
1 polymer ?
#
loop_
_entity_poly.entity_id
_entity_poly.type
_entity_poly.pdbx_seq_one_letter_code
_entity_poly.pdbx_strand_id
1 'polypeptide(L)'
;ERLADAHPRRYPGTAVQDQSSFVTHKFMTFQRAQSTPPEFTNHSRFQDLTCGSGRNMLEKVGRGPSWSRCQLSRKKSQFYTEAFAYREPSNTAKERVAKDSNILAEVKMNCCEFLIDFSFQLSEIYQRPVSCIMAMVSTEVSILINSSTEPAYMVTISTVASEIAAIKNKRSAHLIQDFMLGAVEINLRREVVRFEAVPEKNLATNGSAALQEIEELERPSSDLIASCEP
;
A
#
# COMPACT_ATOMS: atom_id res chain seq x y z
N GLU A 1 -6.11 -29.73 -67.40
CA GLU A 1 -5.23 -28.77 -68.11
C GLU A 1 -6.06 -27.71 -68.82
N ARG A 2 -5.92 -26.44 -68.42
CA ARG A 2 -5.79 -25.26 -69.31
C ARG A 2 -5.53 -24.03 -68.42
N LEU A 3 -4.26 -23.65 -68.41
CA LEU A 3 -3.70 -22.39 -67.93
C LEU A 3 -4.16 -21.21 -68.80
N ALA A 4 -4.41 -20.07 -68.17
CA ALA A 4 -4.15 -18.70 -68.67
C ALA A 4 -4.19 -17.78 -67.43
N ASP A 5 -3.06 -17.45 -66.80
CA ASP A 5 -2.10 -16.37 -67.11
C ASP A 5 -2.72 -14.96 -67.29
N ALA A 6 -2.43 -14.05 -66.35
CA ALA A 6 -1.88 -12.70 -66.57
C ALA A 6 -2.06 -11.76 -65.34
N HIS A 7 -1.04 -11.74 -64.45
CA HIS A 7 -0.21 -10.60 -64.00
C HIS A 7 -0.70 -9.11 -64.06
N PRO A 8 0.02 -8.15 -63.42
CA PRO A 8 -0.26 -7.60 -62.09
C PRO A 8 -0.65 -6.11 -62.19
N ARG A 9 -1.19 -5.50 -61.12
CA ARG A 9 -1.22 -4.03 -61.01
C ARG A 9 -0.25 -3.55 -59.94
N ARG A 10 0.76 -2.81 -60.41
CA ARG A 10 1.83 -2.17 -59.64
C ARG A 10 1.85 -0.68 -60.01
N TYR A 11 1.87 0.16 -58.96
CA TYR A 11 2.39 1.54 -58.84
C TYR A 11 1.57 2.70 -59.42
N PRO A 12 1.72 3.96 -58.91
CA PRO A 12 2.78 4.56 -58.05
C PRO A 12 2.22 5.07 -56.68
N GLY A 13 2.97 5.44 -55.64
CA GLY A 13 4.32 5.98 -55.51
C GLY A 13 4.29 7.51 -55.38
N THR A 14 4.02 8.06 -54.18
CA THR A 14 4.40 9.45 -53.85
C THR A 14 4.43 9.75 -52.36
N ALA A 15 5.57 10.35 -51.97
CA ALA A 15 5.76 11.39 -50.96
C ALA A 15 5.60 11.06 -49.48
N VAL A 16 6.75 10.77 -48.88
CA VAL A 16 7.15 11.24 -47.55
C VAL A 16 6.77 12.72 -47.39
N GLN A 17 6.00 13.03 -46.36
CA GLN A 17 5.97 14.36 -45.78
C GLN A 17 6.08 14.23 -44.26
N ASP A 18 7.32 14.39 -43.84
CA ASP A 18 7.72 14.72 -42.48
C ASP A 18 6.99 16.01 -42.07
N GLN A 19 6.05 15.90 -41.14
CA GLN A 19 5.56 17.02 -40.36
C GLN A 19 5.70 16.67 -38.89
N SER A 20 6.91 16.91 -38.42
CA SER A 20 7.21 17.26 -37.05
C SER A 20 6.31 18.41 -36.58
N SER A 21 5.21 18.10 -35.91
CA SER A 21 4.51 19.06 -35.06
C SER A 21 5.15 19.03 -33.67
N PHE A 22 6.21 19.81 -33.51
CA PHE A 22 6.74 20.16 -32.20
C PHE A 22 5.69 20.99 -31.46
N VAL A 23 4.87 20.35 -30.64
CA VAL A 23 4.12 21.03 -29.60
C VAL A 23 5.13 21.51 -28.57
N THR A 24 5.36 22.82 -28.53
CA THR A 24 6.10 23.48 -27.44
C THR A 24 5.27 23.38 -26.18
N HIS A 25 5.40 22.27 -25.45
CA HIS A 25 5.07 22.25 -24.04
C HIS A 25 6.06 23.17 -23.34
N LYS A 26 5.57 24.35 -22.95
CA LYS A 26 6.21 25.20 -21.96
C LYS A 26 6.46 24.33 -20.73
N PHE A 27 7.73 24.03 -20.45
CA PHE A 27 8.16 23.57 -19.15
C PHE A 27 7.80 24.66 -18.14
N MET A 28 6.70 24.44 -17.41
CA MET A 28 6.55 25.05 -16.10
C MET A 28 7.55 24.35 -15.19
N THR A 29 8.69 25.01 -14.96
CA THR A 29 9.62 24.64 -13.90
C THR A 29 8.84 24.69 -12.58
N PHE A 30 8.46 23.54 -12.05
CA PHE A 30 8.12 23.46 -10.64
C PHE A 30 9.40 23.77 -9.87
N GLN A 31 9.52 25.02 -9.40
CA GLN A 31 10.39 25.33 -8.29
C GLN A 31 9.95 24.43 -7.14
N ARG A 32 10.77 23.43 -6.84
CA ARG A 32 10.76 22.76 -5.54
C ARG A 32 10.80 23.87 -4.50
N ALA A 33 9.79 23.94 -3.64
CA ALA A 33 9.86 24.76 -2.44
C ALA A 33 11.13 24.31 -1.70
N GLN A 34 12.19 25.10 -1.79
CA GLN A 34 13.28 24.99 -0.83
C GLN A 34 12.69 25.45 0.49
N SER A 35 12.62 24.51 1.44
CA SER A 35 12.34 24.81 2.82
C SER A 35 13.44 25.75 3.30
N THR A 36 13.21 27.06 3.25
CA THR A 36 14.03 28.03 3.98
C THR A 36 13.66 27.86 5.45
N PRO A 37 14.58 27.44 6.33
CA PRO A 37 14.36 27.61 7.76
C PRO A 37 14.35 29.11 8.04
N PRO A 38 13.47 29.63 8.92
CA PRO A 38 13.58 31.03 9.31
C PRO A 38 14.95 31.26 9.96
N GLU A 39 15.73 32.19 9.39
CA GLU A 39 16.93 32.73 10.02
C GLU A 39 16.54 33.40 11.34
N PHE A 40 16.76 32.71 12.45
CA PHE A 40 16.85 33.37 13.75
C PHE A 40 18.25 33.97 13.89
N THR A 41 18.39 35.22 13.47
CA THR A 41 19.40 36.10 14.02
C THR A 41 19.13 36.28 15.51
N ASN A 42 19.91 35.60 16.35
CA ASN A 42 20.32 36.12 17.66
C ASN A 42 21.55 35.36 18.18
N HIS A 43 22.69 36.06 18.14
CA HIS A 43 23.87 35.74 18.92
C HIS A 43 23.55 35.89 20.41
N SER A 44 23.59 34.80 21.17
CA SER A 44 24.12 34.82 22.55
C SER A 44 24.36 33.39 23.04
N ARG A 45 25.64 33.02 23.00
CA ARG A 45 26.37 32.05 23.84
C ARG A 45 25.53 31.05 24.64
N PHE A 46 25.50 29.82 24.15
CA PHE A 46 25.41 28.65 25.02
C PHE A 46 26.66 28.61 25.91
N GLN A 47 26.48 28.79 27.22
CA GLN A 47 27.43 28.32 28.22
C GLN A 47 26.82 27.10 28.88
N ASP A 48 27.28 25.94 28.44
CA ASP A 48 27.16 24.69 29.17
C ASP A 48 27.97 24.82 30.48
N LEU A 49 27.26 24.87 31.60
CA LEU A 49 27.85 24.73 32.93
C LEU A 49 27.46 23.36 33.49
N THR A 50 28.22 22.35 33.08
CA THR A 50 28.31 21.08 33.81
C THR A 50 29.20 21.24 35.05
N CYS A 51 28.75 20.60 36.11
CA CYS A 51 29.27 20.58 37.46
C CYS A 51 30.76 20.15 37.56
N GLY A 52 31.55 20.79 38.42
CA GLY A 52 32.91 20.33 38.73
C GLY A 52 33.71 21.17 39.72
N SER A 53 33.52 20.91 41.02
CA SER A 53 34.53 20.94 42.11
C SER A 53 35.24 22.25 42.49
N GLY A 54 35.07 22.67 43.76
CA GLY A 54 36.20 23.16 44.56
C GLY A 54 35.99 24.37 45.48
N ARG A 55 35.54 24.11 46.72
CA ARG A 55 35.96 24.76 48.00
C ARG A 55 35.65 26.24 48.27
N ASN A 56 34.66 26.52 49.13
CA ASN A 56 34.83 26.83 50.58
C ASN A 56 33.53 27.35 51.24
N MET A 57 33.11 26.68 52.33
CA MET A 57 32.42 27.12 53.57
C MET A 57 31.49 28.36 53.51
N LEU A 58 30.23 28.39 53.98
CA LEU A 58 29.66 27.83 55.22
C LEU A 58 28.10 27.97 55.18
N GLU A 59 27.39 26.86 55.44
CA GLU A 59 26.16 26.72 56.24
C GLU A 59 25.02 27.78 56.16
N LYS A 60 23.82 27.40 55.67
CA LYS A 60 22.65 27.02 56.51
C LYS A 60 21.32 27.00 55.73
N VAL A 61 20.60 25.90 55.95
CA VAL A 61 19.12 25.74 56.01
C VAL A 61 18.32 25.69 54.70
N GLY A 62 17.65 24.54 54.50
CA GLY A 62 16.34 24.48 53.83
C GLY A 62 16.21 23.67 52.55
N ARG A 63 16.52 22.36 52.55
CA ARG A 63 16.04 21.44 51.50
C ARG A 63 14.53 21.23 51.64
N GLY A 64 13.75 22.06 50.97
CA GLY A 64 12.37 21.74 50.59
C GLY A 64 12.37 20.76 49.40
N PRO A 65 11.52 19.73 49.37
CA PRO A 65 11.52 18.76 48.29
C PRO A 65 11.02 19.43 47.00
N SER A 66 11.81 19.42 45.92
CA SER A 66 11.43 19.95 44.60
C SER A 66 10.37 19.10 43.87
N TRP A 67 9.46 18.50 44.63
CA TRP A 67 8.42 17.58 44.15
C TRP A 67 7.43 18.31 43.25
N SER A 68 7.25 19.62 43.43
CA SER A 68 6.37 20.47 42.63
C SER A 68 6.81 20.59 41.17
N ARG A 69 8.12 20.53 40.87
CA ARG A 69 8.63 20.65 39.49
C ARG A 69 8.49 19.33 38.71
N CYS A 70 8.71 18.18 39.37
CA CYS A 70 8.48 16.86 38.77
C CYS A 70 7.00 16.53 38.58
N GLN A 71 6.12 16.99 39.47
CA GLN A 71 4.67 16.82 39.34
C GLN A 71 4.09 17.63 38.16
N LEU A 72 4.56 18.87 37.98
CA LEU A 72 4.14 19.74 36.87
C LEU A 72 4.74 19.32 35.53
N SER A 73 5.97 18.79 35.48
CA SER A 73 6.55 18.24 34.26
C SER A 73 5.88 16.94 33.84
N ARG A 74 5.53 16.06 34.80
CA ARG A 74 4.71 14.86 34.53
C ARG A 74 3.34 15.24 33.97
N LYS A 75 2.63 16.19 34.60
CA LYS A 75 1.36 16.71 34.09
C LYS A 75 1.50 17.31 32.70
N LYS A 76 2.54 18.13 32.43
CA LYS A 76 2.80 18.67 31.09
C LYS A 76 3.12 17.61 30.05
N SER A 77 3.86 16.54 30.38
CA SER A 77 4.13 15.44 29.44
C SER A 77 2.88 14.62 29.13
N GLN A 78 1.97 14.44 30.10
CA GLN A 78 0.69 13.75 29.91
C GLN A 78 -0.21 14.50 28.92
N PHE A 79 -0.25 15.83 28.97
CA PHE A 79 -1.01 16.62 27.98
C PHE A 79 -0.45 16.52 26.55
N TYR A 80 0.86 16.30 26.37
CA TYR A 80 1.42 16.05 25.04
C TYR A 80 1.16 14.63 24.53
N THR A 81 1.12 13.62 25.41
CA THR A 81 0.74 12.25 25.04
C THR A 81 -0.73 12.18 24.62
N GLU A 82 -1.62 12.82 25.36
CA GLU A 82 -3.06 12.79 25.10
C GLU A 82 -3.44 13.59 23.85
N ALA A 83 -2.79 14.74 23.59
CA ALA A 83 -3.00 15.53 22.37
C ALA A 83 -2.55 14.81 21.08
N PHE A 84 -1.71 13.77 21.19
CA PHE A 84 -1.32 12.91 20.07
C PHE A 84 -1.87 11.48 20.16
N ALA A 85 -2.56 11.11 21.24
CA ALA A 85 -3.29 9.84 21.33
C ALA A 85 -4.53 9.83 20.41
N TYR A 86 -5.01 11.01 20.01
CA TYR A 86 -5.98 11.18 18.93
C TYR A 86 -5.38 11.02 17.52
N ARG A 87 -4.08 10.70 17.40
CA ARG A 87 -3.47 10.46 16.09
C ARG A 87 -3.96 9.14 15.50
N GLU A 88 -4.87 9.34 14.56
CA GLU A 88 -5.10 8.58 13.34
C GLU A 88 -5.92 7.28 13.51
N PRO A 89 -7.09 7.17 12.84
CA PRO A 89 -7.89 5.94 12.82
C PRO A 89 -7.21 4.77 12.08
N SER A 90 -5.93 4.91 11.69
CA SER A 90 -5.12 3.96 10.92
C SER A 90 -4.70 2.70 11.70
N ASN A 91 -5.19 2.56 12.94
CA ASN A 91 -4.73 1.55 13.89
C ASN A 91 -5.86 0.82 14.60
N THR A 92 -7.02 0.70 13.95
CA THR A 92 -8.09 -0.19 14.45
C THR A 92 -7.65 -1.64 14.31
N ALA A 93 -8.09 -2.51 15.23
CA ALA A 93 -7.87 -3.95 15.12
C ALA A 93 -8.32 -4.48 13.76
N LYS A 94 -9.47 -3.98 13.29
CA LYS A 94 -10.01 -4.24 11.95
C LYS A 94 -9.03 -3.92 10.83
N GLU A 95 -8.32 -2.79 10.87
CA GLU A 95 -7.34 -2.45 9.83
C GLU A 95 -6.10 -3.32 9.89
N ARG A 96 -5.65 -3.71 11.09
CA ARG A 96 -4.50 -4.62 11.25
C ARG A 96 -4.80 -5.98 10.64
N VAL A 97 -5.92 -6.59 11.05
CA VAL A 97 -6.37 -7.87 10.50
C VAL A 97 -6.65 -7.75 9.00
N ALA A 98 -7.17 -6.61 8.56
CA ALA A 98 -7.33 -6.37 7.14
C ALA A 98 -5.99 -6.50 6.42
N LYS A 99 -4.90 -5.84 6.88
CA LYS A 99 -3.56 -5.90 6.27
C LYS A 99 -2.91 -7.28 6.32
N ASP A 100 -3.17 -8.05 7.37
CA ASP A 100 -2.56 -9.37 7.57
C ASP A 100 -3.34 -10.52 6.89
N SER A 101 -4.59 -10.28 6.50
CA SER A 101 -5.42 -11.28 5.82
C SER A 101 -4.84 -11.75 4.47
N ASN A 102 -5.31 -12.90 3.98
CA ASN A 102 -4.89 -13.37 2.67
C ASN A 102 -5.61 -12.66 1.51
N ILE A 103 -4.88 -12.47 0.41
CA ILE A 103 -5.44 -12.14 -0.90
C ILE A 103 -5.51 -13.43 -1.71
N LEU A 104 -6.71 -13.86 -2.07
CA LEU A 104 -6.94 -15.00 -2.95
C LEU A 104 -7.09 -14.49 -4.37
N ALA A 105 -6.28 -14.98 -5.28
CA ALA A 105 -6.34 -14.65 -6.69
C ALA A 105 -6.55 -15.93 -7.51
N GLU A 106 -7.73 -16.06 -8.12
CA GLU A 106 -8.04 -17.15 -9.05
C GLU A 106 -7.91 -16.63 -10.48
N VAL A 107 -7.06 -17.25 -11.29
CA VAL A 107 -6.86 -16.89 -12.69
C VAL A 107 -7.32 -18.04 -13.58
N LYS A 108 -8.20 -17.74 -14.55
CA LYS A 108 -8.65 -18.68 -15.57
C LYS A 108 -8.14 -18.20 -16.92
N MET A 109 -7.38 -19.03 -17.62
CA MET A 109 -6.84 -18.70 -18.94
C MET A 109 -6.48 -19.95 -19.75
N ASN A 110 -6.08 -19.70 -21.00
CA ASN A 110 -5.75 -20.72 -21.99
C ASN A 110 -4.24 -21.01 -22.14
N CYS A 111 -3.34 -20.27 -21.47
CA CYS A 111 -1.88 -20.47 -21.50
C CYS A 111 -1.28 -20.54 -20.08
N CYS A 112 0.00 -20.91 -19.95
CA CYS A 112 0.66 -21.08 -18.65
C CYS A 112 2.06 -20.45 -18.57
N GLU A 113 2.54 -20.29 -17.34
CA GLU A 113 3.87 -19.79 -16.89
C GLU A 113 4.03 -18.29 -16.58
N PHE A 114 3.30 -17.80 -15.56
CA PHE A 114 3.56 -16.48 -14.95
C PHE A 114 3.15 -16.38 -13.46
N LEU A 115 2.76 -17.50 -12.83
CA LEU A 115 2.12 -17.50 -11.50
C LEU A 115 3.03 -16.98 -10.39
N ILE A 116 4.33 -17.28 -10.47
CA ILE A 116 5.32 -16.78 -9.50
C ILE A 116 5.42 -15.25 -9.62
N ASP A 117 5.65 -14.73 -10.82
CA ASP A 117 5.73 -13.29 -11.06
C ASP A 117 4.42 -12.58 -10.71
N PHE A 118 3.28 -13.22 -10.99
CA PHE A 118 1.97 -12.70 -10.60
C PHE A 118 1.81 -12.60 -9.08
N SER A 119 2.31 -13.58 -8.33
CA SER A 119 2.26 -13.53 -6.87
C SER A 119 3.08 -12.37 -6.31
N PHE A 120 4.25 -12.08 -6.90
CA PHE A 120 5.06 -10.92 -6.54
C PHE A 120 4.36 -9.61 -6.89
N GLN A 121 3.79 -9.52 -8.10
CA GLN A 121 3.03 -8.36 -8.54
C GLN A 121 1.86 -8.07 -7.61
N LEU A 122 1.10 -9.09 -7.18
CA LEU A 122 0.01 -8.91 -6.22
C LEU A 122 0.52 -8.45 -4.85
N SER A 123 1.65 -8.97 -4.39
CA SER A 123 2.32 -8.52 -3.17
C SER A 123 2.62 -7.01 -3.23
N GLU A 124 3.14 -6.52 -4.36
CA GLU A 124 3.40 -5.09 -4.55
C GLU A 124 2.11 -4.25 -4.66
N ILE A 125 1.10 -4.73 -5.39
CA ILE A 125 -0.18 -4.02 -5.56
C ILE A 125 -0.89 -3.83 -4.22
N TYR A 126 -0.94 -4.88 -3.41
CA TYR A 126 -1.65 -4.88 -2.12
C TYR A 126 -0.76 -4.48 -0.94
N GLN A 127 0.54 -4.24 -1.16
CA GLN A 127 1.53 -3.91 -0.13
C GLN A 127 1.54 -4.94 1.00
N ARG A 128 1.63 -6.23 0.61
CA ARG A 128 1.60 -7.38 1.52
C ARG A 128 2.76 -8.32 1.25
N PRO A 129 3.25 -9.04 2.27
CA PRO A 129 4.22 -10.09 2.02
C PRO A 129 3.62 -11.18 1.12
N VAL A 130 4.46 -11.82 0.32
CA VAL A 130 4.05 -12.92 -0.58
C VAL A 130 3.42 -14.08 0.20
N SER A 131 3.75 -14.26 1.48
CA SER A 131 3.11 -15.24 2.36
C SER A 131 1.60 -15.03 2.56
N CYS A 132 1.10 -13.81 2.33
CA CYS A 132 -0.31 -13.47 2.40
C CYS A 132 -1.00 -13.54 1.02
N ILE A 133 -0.31 -14.01 -0.03
CA ILE A 133 -0.84 -14.11 -1.39
C ILE A 133 -1.08 -15.57 -1.73
N MET A 134 -2.31 -15.91 -2.06
CA MET A 134 -2.70 -17.23 -2.55
C MET A 134 -3.14 -17.10 -4.01
N ALA A 135 -2.24 -17.40 -4.94
CA ALA A 135 -2.53 -17.40 -6.37
C ALA A 135 -2.84 -18.82 -6.88
N MET A 136 -3.92 -18.96 -7.65
CA MET A 136 -4.35 -20.19 -8.28
C MET A 136 -4.53 -19.93 -9.78
N VAL A 137 -4.04 -20.84 -10.62
CA VAL A 137 -4.26 -20.77 -12.07
C VAL A 137 -4.99 -22.02 -12.55
N SER A 138 -6.10 -21.82 -13.25
CA SER A 138 -6.76 -22.84 -14.05
C SER A 138 -6.34 -22.62 -15.50
N THR A 139 -5.47 -23.50 -15.99
CA THR A 139 -5.02 -23.51 -17.39
C THR A 139 -6.00 -24.29 -18.26
N GLU A 140 -5.92 -24.11 -19.58
CA GLU A 140 -6.72 -24.86 -20.57
C GLU A 140 -8.24 -24.60 -20.49
N VAL A 141 -8.65 -23.45 -19.93
CA VAL A 141 -10.05 -23.05 -19.89
C VAL A 141 -10.46 -22.46 -21.24
N SER A 142 -11.49 -23.02 -21.88
CA SER A 142 -12.05 -22.47 -23.12
C SER A 142 -12.85 -21.21 -22.83
N ILE A 143 -12.33 -20.04 -23.23
CA ILE A 143 -12.99 -18.74 -23.07
C ILE A 143 -13.39 -18.25 -24.47
N LEU A 144 -14.66 -17.85 -24.60
CA LEU A 144 -15.22 -17.30 -25.84
C LEU A 144 -15.74 -15.88 -25.54
N ILE A 145 -15.12 -14.88 -26.17
CA ILE A 145 -15.56 -13.47 -26.08
C ILE A 145 -15.88 -13.00 -27.49
N ASN A 146 -17.09 -12.46 -27.69
CA ASN A 146 -17.56 -11.95 -28.98
C ASN A 146 -17.33 -12.96 -30.12
N SER A 147 -17.72 -14.22 -29.91
CA SER A 147 -17.54 -15.33 -30.87
C SER A 147 -16.09 -15.63 -31.30
N SER A 148 -15.10 -15.15 -30.55
CA SER A 148 -13.69 -15.37 -30.84
C SER A 148 -12.99 -16.05 -29.66
N THR A 149 -12.16 -17.03 -30.00
CA THR A 149 -11.34 -17.86 -29.10
C THR A 149 -9.90 -17.36 -28.98
N GLU A 150 -9.65 -16.09 -29.32
CA GLU A 150 -8.38 -15.43 -29.04
C GLU A 150 -8.05 -15.48 -27.54
N PRO A 151 -6.76 -15.42 -27.16
CA PRO A 151 -6.34 -15.42 -25.77
C PRO A 151 -7.11 -14.41 -24.92
N ALA A 152 -7.61 -14.89 -23.79
CA ALA A 152 -8.43 -14.15 -22.85
C ALA A 152 -8.18 -14.70 -21.45
N TYR A 153 -8.39 -13.86 -20.44
CA TYR A 153 -8.28 -14.29 -19.06
C TYR A 153 -9.39 -13.70 -18.19
N MET A 154 -9.68 -14.40 -17.10
CA MET A 154 -10.49 -13.90 -16.01
C MET A 154 -9.70 -14.01 -14.71
N VAL A 155 -9.56 -12.90 -14.00
CA VAL A 155 -8.97 -12.86 -12.65
C VAL A 155 -10.07 -12.54 -11.65
N THR A 156 -10.21 -13.36 -10.62
CA THR A 156 -11.05 -13.09 -9.46
C THR A 156 -10.15 -12.83 -8.25
N ILE A 157 -10.26 -11.65 -7.66
CA ILE A 157 -9.59 -11.30 -6.42
C ILE A 157 -10.60 -11.34 -5.28
N SER A 158 -10.37 -12.22 -4.31
CA SER A 158 -11.21 -12.39 -3.13
C SER A 158 -10.41 -12.08 -1.87
N THR A 159 -10.91 -11.16 -1.04
CA THR A 159 -10.29 -10.76 0.23
C THR A 159 -11.34 -10.17 1.17
N VAL A 160 -10.93 -9.76 2.38
CA VAL A 160 -11.81 -9.13 3.36
C VAL A 160 -12.52 -7.90 2.77
N ALA A 161 -13.77 -7.70 3.16
CA ALA A 161 -14.61 -6.63 2.62
C ALA A 161 -14.02 -5.22 2.82
N SER A 162 -13.24 -4.99 3.88
CA SER A 162 -12.55 -3.71 4.14
C SER A 162 -11.47 -3.36 3.10
N GLU A 163 -10.98 -4.35 2.35
CA GLU A 163 -9.98 -4.14 1.30
C GLU A 163 -10.58 -3.88 -0.07
N ILE A 164 -11.86 -4.24 -0.26
CA ILE A 164 -12.58 -4.03 -1.51
C ILE A 164 -13.25 -2.65 -1.50
N ALA A 165 -12.63 -1.69 -2.17
CA ALA A 165 -13.15 -0.33 -2.31
C ALA A 165 -13.02 0.15 -3.75
N ALA A 166 -14.00 0.90 -4.27
CA ALA A 166 -14.04 1.30 -5.69
C ALA A 166 -12.74 1.96 -6.18
N ILE A 167 -12.13 2.82 -5.36
CA ILE A 167 -10.86 3.50 -5.68
C ILE A 167 -9.69 2.51 -5.69
N LYS A 168 -9.60 1.65 -4.67
CA LYS A 168 -8.57 0.59 -4.57
C LYS A 168 -8.69 -0.35 -5.77
N ASN A 169 -9.89 -0.86 -6.03
CA ASN A 169 -10.18 -1.78 -7.13
C ASN A 169 -9.83 -1.17 -8.48
N LYS A 170 -10.13 0.11 -8.72
CA LYS A 170 -9.75 0.79 -9.98
C LYS A 170 -8.24 0.80 -10.17
N ARG A 171 -7.48 1.13 -9.12
CA ARG A 171 -6.01 1.12 -9.16
C ARG A 171 -5.47 -0.30 -9.33
N SER A 172 -5.94 -1.26 -8.54
CA SER A 172 -5.49 -2.65 -8.60
C SER A 172 -5.82 -3.30 -9.94
N ALA A 173 -7.00 -3.04 -10.51
CA ALA A 173 -7.38 -3.53 -11.82
C ALA A 173 -6.36 -3.05 -12.87
N HIS A 174 -6.08 -1.75 -12.91
CA HIS A 174 -5.11 -1.21 -13.88
C HIS A 174 -3.72 -1.86 -13.75
N LEU A 175 -3.23 -2.06 -12.52
CA LEU A 175 -1.91 -2.66 -12.29
C LEU A 175 -1.86 -4.17 -12.62
N ILE A 176 -2.95 -4.89 -12.37
CA ILE A 176 -3.08 -6.31 -12.77
C ILE A 176 -3.10 -6.40 -14.29
N GLN A 177 -3.91 -5.57 -14.95
CA GLN A 177 -4.08 -5.56 -16.40
C GLN A 177 -2.77 -5.21 -17.12
N ASP A 178 -2.06 -4.20 -16.64
CA ASP A 178 -0.74 -3.81 -17.17
C ASP A 178 0.28 -4.95 -17.07
N PHE A 179 0.31 -5.64 -15.92
CA PHE A 179 1.16 -6.81 -15.74
C PHE A 179 0.77 -7.96 -16.69
N MET A 180 -0.52 -8.26 -16.84
CA MET A 180 -0.99 -9.35 -17.71
C MET A 180 -0.71 -9.08 -19.19
N LEU A 181 -0.80 -7.82 -19.60
CA LEU A 181 -0.39 -7.38 -20.93
C LEU A 181 1.11 -7.62 -21.16
N GLY A 182 1.95 -7.33 -20.16
CA GLY A 182 3.40 -7.53 -20.26
C GLY A 182 3.86 -8.99 -20.15
N ALA A 183 3.21 -9.79 -19.31
CA ALA A 183 3.63 -11.17 -19.03
C ALA A 183 3.08 -12.18 -20.04
N VAL A 184 1.88 -11.95 -20.56
CA VAL A 184 1.14 -12.96 -21.36
C VAL A 184 0.66 -12.40 -22.71
N GLU A 185 0.91 -11.11 -22.99
CA GLU A 185 0.52 -10.43 -24.24
C GLU A 185 -1.00 -10.49 -24.55
N ILE A 186 -1.84 -10.67 -23.53
CA ILE A 186 -3.30 -10.69 -23.69
C ILE A 186 -3.82 -9.25 -23.83
N ASN A 187 -4.69 -9.02 -24.79
CA ASN A 187 -5.26 -7.70 -25.05
C ASN A 187 -6.20 -7.26 -23.92
N LEU A 188 -6.07 -6.00 -23.48
CA LEU A 188 -6.92 -5.37 -22.45
C LEU A 188 -8.43 -5.39 -22.76
N ARG A 189 -8.82 -5.62 -24.03
CA ARG A 189 -10.23 -5.76 -24.44
C ARG A 189 -10.81 -7.16 -24.18
N ARG A 190 -9.97 -8.13 -23.79
CA ARG A 190 -10.32 -9.55 -23.61
C ARG A 190 -10.00 -10.05 -22.20
N GLU A 191 -10.11 -9.16 -21.24
CA GLU A 191 -9.86 -9.47 -19.83
C GLU A 191 -11.06 -9.10 -18.98
N VAL A 192 -11.19 -9.81 -17.86
CA VAL A 192 -12.15 -9.49 -16.81
C VAL A 192 -11.44 -9.59 -15.47
N VAL A 193 -11.43 -8.50 -14.71
CA VAL A 193 -10.97 -8.48 -13.32
C VAL A 193 -12.18 -8.30 -12.42
N ARG A 194 -12.46 -9.31 -11.61
CA ARG A 194 -13.57 -9.34 -10.65
C ARG A 194 -13.02 -9.20 -9.23
N PHE A 195 -13.66 -8.37 -8.42
CA PHE A 195 -13.37 -8.23 -7.01
C PHE A 195 -14.52 -8.81 -6.19
N GLU A 196 -14.20 -9.68 -5.25
CA GLU A 196 -15.16 -10.29 -4.33
C GLU A 196 -14.84 -9.90 -2.89
N ALA A 197 -15.78 -9.17 -2.27
CA ALA A 197 -15.71 -8.82 -0.87
C ALA A 197 -16.18 -10.00 -0.02
N VAL A 198 -15.28 -10.57 0.77
CA VAL A 198 -15.60 -11.63 1.74
C VAL A 198 -15.77 -10.98 3.11
N PRO A 199 -16.93 -11.14 3.77
CA PRO A 199 -17.10 -10.69 5.15
C PRO A 199 -16.04 -11.29 6.07
N GLU A 200 -15.60 -10.56 7.08
CA GLU A 200 -14.52 -10.96 7.99
C GLU A 200 -14.84 -12.28 8.73
N LYS A 201 -16.12 -12.53 9.00
CA LYS A 201 -16.62 -13.80 9.58
C LYS A 201 -16.55 -15.00 8.63
N ASN A 202 -16.41 -14.76 7.33
CA ASN A 202 -16.45 -15.78 6.28
C ASN A 202 -15.05 -16.03 5.67
N LEU A 203 -14.04 -15.26 6.06
CA LEU A 203 -12.66 -15.49 5.64
C LEU A 203 -11.88 -16.07 6.82
N ALA A 204 -11.54 -17.36 6.72
CA ALA A 204 -10.77 -18.06 7.74
C ALA A 204 -9.38 -18.42 7.23
N THR A 205 -8.37 -18.16 8.04
CA THR A 205 -6.96 -18.49 7.78
C THR A 205 -6.32 -18.99 9.08
N ASN A 206 -5.34 -19.89 9.02
CA ASN A 206 -4.54 -20.30 10.19
C ASN A 206 -5.37 -20.86 11.36
N GLY A 207 -6.57 -21.39 11.07
CA GLY A 207 -7.47 -21.95 12.07
C GLY A 207 -8.40 -20.94 12.76
N SER A 208 -8.36 -19.65 12.41
CA SER A 208 -9.27 -18.62 12.94
C SER A 208 -9.96 -17.85 11.81
N ALA A 209 -11.15 -17.31 12.09
CA ALA A 209 -11.81 -16.35 11.20
C ALA A 209 -11.23 -14.95 11.41
N ALA A 210 -11.15 -14.13 10.36
CA ALA A 210 -10.68 -12.75 10.49
C ALA A 210 -11.51 -11.95 11.51
N LEU A 211 -12.82 -12.22 11.63
CA LEU A 211 -13.64 -11.61 12.69
C LEU A 211 -13.14 -11.96 14.11
N GLN A 212 -12.78 -13.22 14.35
CA GLN A 212 -12.30 -13.67 15.66
C GLN A 212 -10.98 -12.98 16.02
N GLU A 213 -10.07 -12.85 15.05
CA GLU A 213 -8.81 -12.14 15.25
C GLU A 213 -9.03 -10.66 15.61
N ILE A 214 -10.02 -10.01 14.99
CA ILE A 214 -10.40 -8.64 15.33
C ILE A 214 -10.91 -8.57 16.78
N GLU A 215 -11.83 -9.46 17.17
CA GLU A 215 -12.39 -9.50 18.53
C GLU A 215 -11.32 -9.77 19.61
N GLU A 216 -10.34 -10.61 19.31
CA GLU A 216 -9.20 -10.90 20.19
C GLU A 216 -8.30 -9.67 20.38
N LEU A 217 -8.06 -8.91 19.31
CA LEU A 217 -7.27 -7.67 19.34
C LEU A 217 -8.00 -6.49 19.98
N GLU A 218 -9.34 -6.48 19.96
CA GLU A 218 -10.17 -5.45 20.60
C GLU A 218 -10.39 -5.71 22.09
N ARG A 219 -10.14 -6.92 22.58
CA ARG A 219 -10.29 -7.24 23.99
C ARG A 219 -9.29 -6.41 24.80
N PRO A 220 -9.74 -5.54 25.73
CA PRO A 220 -8.83 -4.73 26.53
C PRO A 220 -7.98 -5.66 27.39
N SER A 221 -6.65 -5.49 27.34
CA SER A 221 -5.69 -6.14 28.22
C SER A 221 -5.96 -5.73 29.68
N SER A 222 -6.94 -6.36 30.30
CA SER A 222 -7.41 -6.09 31.66
C SER A 222 -6.64 -6.88 32.72
N ASP A 223 -5.60 -7.60 32.33
CA ASP A 223 -4.81 -8.45 33.23
C ASP A 223 -3.57 -7.76 33.84
N LEU A 224 -3.36 -6.45 33.63
CA LEU A 224 -2.23 -5.71 34.21
C LEU A 224 -2.56 -4.90 35.48
N ILE A 225 -3.75 -5.07 36.06
CA ILE A 225 -4.14 -4.40 37.32
C ILE A 225 -4.71 -5.45 38.29
N ALA A 226 -3.90 -6.42 38.70
CA ALA A 226 -4.25 -7.35 39.79
C ALA A 226 -3.06 -7.75 40.68
N SER A 227 -1.99 -6.94 40.74
CA SER A 227 -0.82 -7.24 41.58
C SER A 227 -0.29 -6.06 42.38
N CYS A 228 -1.17 -5.13 42.77
CA CYS A 228 -0.90 -4.16 43.83
C CYS A 228 -2.17 -3.99 44.66
N GLU A 229 -2.40 -4.90 45.60
CA GLU A 229 -3.29 -4.66 46.74
C GLU A 229 -2.45 -4.58 48.03
N PRO A 230 -2.97 -3.90 49.07
CA PRO A 230 -2.28 -2.89 49.87
C PRO A 230 -1.32 -3.38 50.96
#